data_AF-A0A1I3TVR6-F1
#
_entry.id   AF-A0A1I3TVR6-F1
#
_cell.length_a   1.000
_cell.length_b   1.000
_cell.length_c   1.000
_cell.angle_alpha   90.00
_cell.angle_beta   90.00
_cell.angle_gamma   90.00
#
_symmetry.space_group_name_H-M   'P 1'
#
loop_
_entity.id
_entity.type
_entity.pdbx_description
1 polymer ?
#
loop_
_entity_poly.entity_id
_entity_poly.type
_entity_poly.pdbx_seq_one_letter_code
_entity_poly.pdbx_strand_id
1 'polypeptide(L)'
;MKKFDVSILTVSVLILGLAVIGVSQAKGTGTASSDPVVAKIGDTTITQNQVYDSIKLKSGPNAMTQLVAAELYRLEGKAQGVTVTDEELDKVINPIKEKLGTADKFQEYLDGKGATEAEFREKTRLIILRDKLLEKAFPVTEDQIKAYYEKNKDKYEKQTLEQARPDITEKVKDKNRRANIDKWLEDLHKKYNVEILDPALVEKEKKK
;
A
#
# COMPACT_ATOMS: atom_id res chain seq x y z
N MET A 1 -4.11 55.35 -15.23
CA MET A 1 -3.46 54.34 -16.09
C MET A 1 -2.03 54.13 -15.61
N LYS A 2 -1.72 52.96 -15.06
CA LYS A 2 -0.37 52.39 -14.99
C LYS A 2 -0.57 50.87 -15.03
N LYS A 3 -0.05 50.24 -16.07
CA LYS A 3 -0.20 48.82 -16.39
C LYS A 3 0.62 48.03 -15.36
N PHE A 4 0.01 47.03 -14.74
CA PHE A 4 0.73 46.03 -13.96
C PHE A 4 1.27 44.99 -14.94
N ASP A 5 2.59 44.92 -15.09
CA ASP A 5 3.25 43.91 -15.90
C ASP A 5 3.18 42.55 -15.20
N VAL A 6 2.45 41.64 -15.83
CA VAL A 6 2.39 40.21 -15.53
C VAL A 6 3.68 39.59 -16.09
N SER A 7 4.73 39.47 -15.28
CA SER A 7 5.95 38.76 -15.67
C SER A 7 6.63 38.00 -14.52
N ILE A 8 5.95 37.82 -13.39
CA ILE A 8 6.39 36.92 -12.32
C ILE A 8 5.50 35.67 -12.37
N LEU A 9 5.70 34.86 -13.39
CA LEU A 9 5.17 33.51 -13.46
C LEU A 9 6.32 32.58 -13.89
N THR A 10 6.55 31.59 -13.03
CA THR A 10 7.27 30.34 -13.25
C THR A 10 8.77 30.41 -13.56
N VAL A 11 9.58 30.46 -12.50
CA VAL A 11 10.64 29.45 -12.35
C VAL A 11 10.62 28.98 -10.89
N SER A 12 9.68 28.10 -10.56
CA SER A 12 9.83 27.24 -9.39
C SER A 12 10.94 26.25 -9.72
N VAL A 13 12.19 26.63 -9.47
CA VAL A 13 13.31 25.68 -9.47
C VAL A 13 13.06 24.73 -8.31
N LEU A 14 12.38 23.62 -8.60
CA LEU A 14 12.43 22.42 -7.77
C LEU A 14 13.88 21.92 -7.87
N ILE A 15 14.72 22.42 -6.95
CA ILE A 15 16.04 21.87 -6.66
C ILE A 15 15.81 20.49 -6.03
N LEU A 16 15.42 19.51 -6.86
CA LEU A 16 15.71 18.13 -6.58
C LEU A 16 17.19 17.98 -6.88
N GLY A 17 17.99 17.72 -5.84
CA GLY A 17 19.40 17.40 -5.93
C GLY A 17 19.65 16.23 -6.87
N LEU A 18 19.73 16.51 -8.16
CA LEU A 18 20.57 15.78 -9.09
C LEU A 18 21.99 16.16 -8.68
N ALA A 19 22.57 15.36 -7.80
CA ALA A 19 24.01 15.29 -7.70
C ALA A 19 24.48 14.89 -9.11
N VAL A 20 24.96 15.88 -9.86
CA VAL A 20 25.65 15.70 -11.14
C VAL A 20 26.96 14.98 -10.81
N ILE A 21 26.90 13.67 -10.65
CA ILE A 21 28.08 12.83 -10.56
C ILE A 21 28.41 12.39 -11.98
N GLY A 22 29.31 13.15 -12.58
CA GLY A 22 30.36 12.65 -13.46
C GLY A 22 29.93 12.09 -14.81
N VAL A 23 30.15 12.89 -15.86
CA VAL A 23 30.56 12.38 -17.17
C VAL A 23 31.75 11.45 -16.97
N SER A 24 31.53 10.13 -16.99
CA SER A 24 32.60 9.14 -16.87
C SER A 24 32.75 8.41 -18.19
N GLN A 25 33.69 8.89 -19.00
CA GLN A 25 34.31 8.10 -20.06
C GLN A 25 35.20 7.04 -19.39
N ALA A 26 34.66 5.86 -19.09
CA ALA A 26 35.44 4.74 -18.54
C ALA A 26 35.53 3.62 -19.58
N LYS A 27 36.71 3.51 -20.21
CA LYS A 27 37.17 2.34 -20.95
C LYS A 27 37.46 1.25 -19.92
N GLY A 28 36.59 0.24 -19.83
CA GLY A 28 36.75 -0.88 -18.90
C GLY A 28 36.19 -2.17 -19.51
N THR A 29 37.07 -3.14 -19.71
CA THR A 29 36.76 -4.50 -20.17
C THR A 29 36.03 -5.28 -19.08
N GLY A 30 34.71 -5.36 -19.22
CA GLY A 30 33.81 -6.22 -18.47
C GLY A 30 32.48 -6.19 -19.22
N THR A 31 31.81 -7.32 -19.38
CA THR A 31 30.55 -7.46 -20.11
C THR A 31 29.46 -6.53 -19.53
N ALA A 32 29.44 -5.29 -20.00
CA ALA A 32 28.47 -4.28 -19.61
C ALA A 32 27.23 -4.47 -20.48
N SER A 33 26.09 -4.84 -19.87
CA SER A 33 24.82 -4.57 -20.53
C SER A 33 24.75 -3.06 -20.71
N SER A 34 24.74 -2.57 -21.94
CA SER A 34 24.66 -1.14 -22.21
C SER A 34 23.41 -0.58 -21.55
N ASP A 35 23.55 0.36 -20.61
CA ASP A 35 22.45 1.04 -19.94
C ASP A 35 21.67 1.88 -20.97
N PRO A 36 20.44 1.49 -21.35
CA PRO A 36 19.74 2.12 -22.46
C PRO A 36 19.43 3.59 -22.21
N VAL A 37 19.62 4.43 -23.23
CA VAL A 37 19.17 5.83 -23.20
C VAL A 37 17.66 5.87 -23.39
N VAL A 38 16.94 6.42 -22.41
CA VAL A 38 15.46 6.52 -22.43
C VAL A 38 14.96 7.93 -22.72
N ALA A 39 15.80 8.95 -22.55
CA ALA A 39 15.48 10.31 -22.97
C ALA A 39 16.74 11.12 -23.35
N LYS A 40 16.56 12.12 -24.23
CA LYS A 40 17.60 13.09 -24.63
C LYS A 40 17.05 14.52 -24.49
N ILE A 41 17.82 15.40 -23.85
CA ILE A 41 17.50 16.82 -23.64
C ILE A 41 18.72 17.64 -24.09
N GLY A 42 18.65 18.22 -25.29
CA GLY A 42 19.83 18.83 -25.92
C GLY A 42 20.94 17.78 -26.05
N ASP A 43 22.09 18.04 -25.43
CA ASP A 43 23.24 17.12 -25.41
C ASP A 43 23.29 16.19 -24.18
N THR A 44 22.32 16.32 -23.25
CA THR A 44 22.23 15.46 -22.06
C THR A 44 21.34 14.25 -22.34
N THR A 45 21.74 13.07 -21.84
CA THR A 45 20.94 11.84 -21.91
C THR A 45 20.51 11.40 -20.51
N ILE A 46 19.34 10.77 -20.44
CA ILE A 46 18.84 10.08 -19.24
C ILE A 46 18.82 8.59 -19.57
N THR A 47 19.44 7.79 -18.72
CA THR A 47 19.52 6.34 -18.89
C THR A 47 18.45 5.61 -18.07
N GLN A 48 18.20 4.35 -18.43
CA GLN A 48 17.23 3.51 -17.74
C GLN A 48 17.62 3.31 -16.27
N ASN A 49 18.89 3.07 -15.97
CA ASN A 49 19.34 2.91 -14.58
C ASN A 49 19.18 4.20 -13.78
N GLN A 50 19.44 5.38 -14.37
CA GLN A 50 19.20 6.66 -13.68
C GLN A 50 17.74 6.82 -13.28
N VAL A 51 16.80 6.45 -14.15
CA VAL A 51 15.37 6.45 -13.83
C VAL A 51 15.07 5.43 -12.72
N TYR A 52 15.55 4.20 -12.86
CA TYR A 52 15.33 3.13 -11.90
C TYR A 52 15.87 3.49 -10.50
N ASP A 53 17.13 3.95 -10.41
CA ASP A 53 17.76 4.34 -9.14
C ASP A 53 17.01 5.49 -8.48
N SER A 54 16.53 6.45 -9.27
CA SER A 54 15.72 7.55 -8.74
C SER A 54 14.41 7.07 -8.12
N ILE A 55 13.77 6.06 -8.71
CA ILE A 55 12.52 5.46 -8.21
C ILE A 55 12.83 4.57 -7.00
N LYS A 56 13.86 3.73 -7.09
CA LYS A 56 14.32 2.84 -6.03
C LYS A 56 14.64 3.64 -4.76
N LEU A 57 15.35 4.76 -4.89
CA LEU A 57 15.70 5.58 -3.74
C LEU A 57 14.49 6.31 -3.12
N LYS A 58 13.53 6.75 -3.94
CA LYS A 58 12.37 7.54 -3.47
C LYS A 58 11.22 6.68 -2.96
N SER A 59 10.93 5.59 -3.64
CA SER A 59 9.74 4.76 -3.46
C SER A 59 10.06 3.29 -3.14
N GLY A 60 11.29 2.85 -3.38
CA GLY A 60 11.72 1.47 -3.17
C GLY A 60 11.50 0.96 -1.74
N PRO A 61 11.84 1.72 -0.68
CA PRO A 61 11.60 1.26 0.69
C PRO A 61 10.13 0.98 0.99
N ASN A 62 9.22 1.89 0.60
CA ASN A 62 7.79 1.69 0.82
C ASN A 62 7.26 0.50 0.00
N ALA A 63 7.69 0.38 -1.26
CA ALA A 63 7.34 -0.76 -2.11
C ALA A 63 7.84 -2.08 -1.50
N MET A 64 9.06 -2.12 -0.96
CA MET A 64 9.62 -3.28 -0.27
C MET A 64 8.78 -3.65 0.97
N THR A 65 8.44 -2.68 1.82
CA THR A 65 7.55 -2.91 2.98
C THR A 65 6.23 -3.54 2.56
N GLN A 66 5.60 -3.04 1.47
CA GLN A 66 4.35 -3.62 0.97
C GLN A 66 4.51 -5.03 0.42
N LEU A 67 5.59 -5.30 -0.32
CA LEU A 67 5.88 -6.64 -0.87
C LEU A 67 6.13 -7.65 0.23
N VAL A 68 6.92 -7.29 1.24
CA VAL A 68 7.18 -8.11 2.41
C VAL A 68 5.87 -8.40 3.15
N ALA A 69 5.05 -7.39 3.43
CA ALA A 69 3.77 -7.59 4.11
C ALA A 69 2.84 -8.53 3.32
N ALA A 70 2.73 -8.34 2.01
CA ALA A 70 1.94 -9.21 1.15
C ALA A 70 2.42 -10.67 1.21
N GLU A 71 3.74 -10.89 1.18
CA GLU A 71 4.31 -12.24 1.26
C GLU A 71 4.11 -12.88 2.64
N LEU A 72 4.28 -12.11 3.71
CA LEU A 72 3.98 -12.57 5.07
C LEU A 72 2.53 -13.01 5.22
N TYR A 73 1.58 -12.29 4.63
CA TYR A 73 0.17 -12.69 4.65
C TYR A 73 -0.06 -14.01 3.91
N ARG A 74 0.58 -14.22 2.76
CA ARG A 74 0.47 -15.48 2.00
C ARG A 74 1.08 -16.65 2.78
N LEU A 75 2.27 -16.45 3.34
CA LEU A 75 2.96 -17.47 4.13
C LEU A 75 2.17 -17.84 5.38
N GLU A 76 1.66 -16.84 6.10
CA GLU A 76 0.85 -17.05 7.31
C GLU A 76 -0.49 -17.71 6.97
N GLY A 77 -1.15 -17.25 5.89
CA GLY A 77 -2.36 -17.84 5.34
C GLY A 77 -2.17 -19.33 5.05
N LYS A 78 -1.12 -19.68 4.32
CA LYS A 78 -0.76 -21.07 4.02
C LYS A 78 -0.49 -21.88 5.29
N ALA A 79 0.29 -21.33 6.22
CA ALA A 79 0.62 -22.01 7.48
C ALA A 79 -0.62 -22.28 8.35
N GLN A 80 -1.59 -21.38 8.32
CA GLN A 80 -2.82 -21.47 9.11
C GLN A 80 -4.02 -22.10 8.40
N GLY A 81 -3.86 -22.50 7.13
CA GLY A 81 -4.95 -22.99 6.29
C GLY A 81 -6.03 -21.95 6.00
N VAL A 82 -5.68 -20.66 6.01
CA VAL A 82 -6.60 -19.55 5.69
C VAL A 82 -6.42 -19.17 4.22
N THR A 83 -7.49 -19.33 3.45
CA THR A 83 -7.55 -18.96 2.03
C THR A 83 -8.70 -17.98 1.78
N VAL A 84 -8.65 -17.32 0.61
CA VAL A 84 -9.71 -16.46 0.11
C VAL A 84 -10.20 -17.05 -1.20
N THR A 85 -11.48 -17.38 -1.24
CA THR A 85 -12.16 -17.92 -2.41
C THR A 85 -12.51 -16.82 -3.41
N ASP A 86 -12.74 -17.17 -4.67
CA ASP A 86 -13.17 -16.19 -5.67
C ASP A 86 -14.57 -15.65 -5.37
N GLU A 87 -15.43 -16.45 -4.74
CA GLU A 87 -16.75 -16.02 -4.28
C GLU A 87 -16.66 -14.96 -3.17
N GLU A 88 -15.72 -15.09 -2.24
CA GLU A 88 -15.46 -14.05 -1.22
C GLU A 88 -14.93 -12.77 -1.86
N LEU A 89 -14.09 -12.90 -2.87
CA LEU A 89 -13.56 -11.77 -3.61
C LEU A 89 -14.66 -11.03 -4.38
N ASP A 90 -15.54 -11.78 -5.05
CA ASP A 90 -16.66 -11.23 -5.81
C ASP A 90 -17.68 -10.51 -4.92
N LYS A 91 -17.90 -11.00 -3.68
CA LYS A 91 -18.75 -10.29 -2.69
C LYS A 91 -18.24 -8.89 -2.35
N VAL A 92 -16.93 -8.64 -2.49
CA VAL A 92 -16.34 -7.32 -2.25
C VAL A 92 -16.31 -6.47 -3.52
N ILE A 93 -16.01 -7.08 -4.67
CA ILE A 93 -15.78 -6.35 -5.93
C ILE A 93 -17.08 -6.04 -6.68
N ASN A 94 -18.04 -6.96 -6.70
CA ASN A 94 -19.28 -6.77 -7.45
C ASN A 94 -20.09 -5.56 -6.97
N PRO A 95 -20.23 -5.28 -5.65
CA PRO A 95 -20.89 -4.06 -5.20
C PRO A 95 -20.21 -2.77 -5.67
N ILE A 96 -18.89 -2.79 -5.87
CA ILE A 96 -18.14 -1.65 -6.43
C ILE A 96 -18.49 -1.49 -7.90
N LYS A 97 -18.52 -2.59 -8.67
CA LYS A 97 -18.93 -2.58 -10.09
C LYS A 97 -20.38 -2.13 -10.26
N GLU A 98 -21.29 -2.65 -9.46
CA GLU A 98 -22.72 -2.28 -9.45
C GLU A 98 -22.92 -0.79 -9.15
N LYS A 99 -22.20 -0.26 -8.15
CA LYS A 99 -22.24 1.17 -7.81
C LYS A 99 -21.74 2.06 -8.93
N LEU A 100 -20.77 1.59 -9.72
CA LEU A 100 -20.21 2.32 -10.87
C LEU A 100 -21.09 2.18 -12.13
N GLY A 101 -21.92 1.15 -12.21
CA GLY A 101 -23.00 0.99 -13.18
C GLY A 101 -22.58 0.51 -14.58
N THR A 102 -21.37 0.84 -15.06
CA THR A 102 -20.86 0.40 -16.36
C THR A 102 -19.43 -0.11 -16.29
N ALA A 103 -19.06 -0.98 -17.25
CA ALA A 103 -17.70 -1.49 -17.39
C ALA A 103 -16.70 -0.35 -17.63
N ASP A 104 -17.05 0.65 -18.45
CA ASP A 104 -16.20 1.82 -18.71
C ASP A 104 -15.91 2.62 -17.44
N LYS A 105 -16.92 2.81 -16.57
CA LYS A 105 -16.74 3.51 -15.29
C LYS A 105 -15.88 2.71 -14.31
N PHE A 106 -15.94 1.38 -14.37
CA PHE A 106 -15.03 0.53 -13.62
C PHE A 106 -13.60 0.62 -14.16
N GLN A 107 -13.41 0.67 -15.48
CA GLN A 107 -12.10 0.86 -16.07
C GLN A 107 -11.51 2.23 -15.73
N GLU A 108 -12.29 3.32 -15.82
CA GLU A 108 -11.86 4.65 -15.38
C GLU A 108 -11.43 4.67 -13.90
N TYR A 109 -12.15 3.95 -13.04
CA TYR A 109 -11.81 3.80 -11.63
C TYR A 109 -10.47 3.08 -11.42
N LEU A 110 -10.21 2.02 -12.21
CA LEU A 110 -8.96 1.26 -12.19
C LEU A 110 -7.79 2.08 -12.73
N ASP A 111 -7.99 2.81 -13.83
CA ASP A 111 -7.00 3.71 -14.43
C ASP A 111 -6.62 4.83 -13.47
N GLY A 112 -7.59 5.41 -12.75
CA GLY A 112 -7.35 6.38 -11.69
C GLY A 112 -6.53 5.84 -10.51
N LYS A 113 -6.41 4.52 -10.39
CA LYS A 113 -5.55 3.83 -9.40
C LYS A 113 -4.24 3.32 -10.00
N GLY A 114 -4.04 3.48 -11.31
CA GLY A 114 -2.90 2.92 -12.04
C GLY A 114 -2.81 1.40 -11.89
N ALA A 115 -3.94 0.69 -11.93
CA ALA A 115 -4.00 -0.74 -11.73
C ALA A 115 -4.89 -1.41 -12.77
N THR A 116 -4.53 -2.62 -13.18
CA THR A 116 -5.41 -3.52 -13.93
C THR A 116 -6.47 -4.14 -13.02
N GLU A 117 -7.53 -4.73 -13.60
CA GLU A 117 -8.50 -5.48 -12.81
C GLU A 117 -7.85 -6.64 -12.05
N ALA A 118 -6.91 -7.36 -12.68
CA ALA A 118 -6.19 -8.47 -12.05
C ALA A 118 -5.41 -8.01 -10.80
N GLU A 119 -4.70 -6.87 -10.89
CA GLU A 119 -3.98 -6.30 -9.76
C GLU A 119 -4.93 -5.79 -8.67
N PHE A 120 -6.07 -5.20 -9.05
CA PHE A 120 -7.09 -4.79 -8.09
C PHE A 120 -7.68 -5.99 -7.35
N ARG A 121 -8.00 -7.06 -8.07
CA ARG A 121 -8.48 -8.33 -7.51
C ARG A 121 -7.45 -8.92 -6.55
N GLU A 122 -6.18 -8.97 -6.91
CA GLU A 122 -5.13 -9.51 -6.03
C GLU A 122 -4.89 -8.65 -4.79
N LYS A 123 -4.86 -7.31 -4.93
CA LYS A 123 -4.78 -6.41 -3.78
C LYS A 123 -5.95 -6.62 -2.82
N THR A 124 -7.15 -6.80 -3.36
CA THR A 124 -8.36 -7.05 -2.57
C THR A 124 -8.28 -8.40 -1.87
N ARG A 125 -7.81 -9.44 -2.57
CA ARG A 125 -7.56 -10.77 -1.98
C ARG A 125 -6.61 -10.71 -0.79
N LEU A 126 -5.51 -9.97 -0.91
CA LEU A 126 -4.55 -9.76 0.19
C LEU A 126 -5.16 -9.03 1.39
N ILE A 127 -6.02 -8.03 1.15
CA ILE A 127 -6.73 -7.31 2.21
C ILE A 127 -7.66 -8.27 2.97
N ILE A 128 -8.45 -9.08 2.25
CA ILE A 128 -9.35 -10.07 2.86
C ILE A 128 -8.54 -11.12 3.65
N LEU A 129 -7.43 -11.60 3.07
CA LEU A 129 -6.57 -12.59 3.74
C LEU A 129 -5.99 -12.05 5.04
N ARG A 130 -5.42 -10.84 5.02
CA ARG A 130 -4.92 -10.13 6.21
C ARG A 130 -6.01 -10.02 7.27
N ASP A 131 -7.21 -9.60 6.88
CA ASP A 131 -8.32 -9.39 7.81
C ASP A 131 -8.76 -10.71 8.46
N LYS A 132 -8.91 -11.79 7.68
CA LYS A 132 -9.19 -13.15 8.22
C LYS A 132 -8.11 -13.61 9.20
N LEU A 133 -6.84 -13.38 8.88
CA LEU A 133 -5.71 -13.75 9.74
C LEU A 133 -5.71 -12.97 11.06
N LEU A 134 -5.95 -11.66 11.02
CA LEU A 134 -6.05 -10.82 12.21
C LEU A 134 -7.27 -11.18 13.05
N GLU A 135 -8.42 -11.48 12.43
CA GLU A 135 -9.61 -11.92 13.16
C GLU A 135 -9.36 -13.25 13.89
N LYS A 136 -8.60 -14.17 13.28
CA LYS A 136 -8.21 -15.43 13.90
C LYS A 136 -7.20 -15.23 15.03
N ALA A 137 -6.26 -14.30 14.88
CA ALA A 137 -5.26 -13.98 15.91
C ALA A 137 -5.85 -13.17 17.08
N PHE A 138 -6.82 -12.30 16.80
CA PHE A 138 -7.42 -11.36 17.76
C PHE A 138 -8.95 -11.39 17.70
N PRO A 139 -9.57 -12.53 18.06
CA PRO A 139 -11.00 -12.70 17.98
C PRO A 139 -11.76 -11.68 18.85
N VAL A 140 -12.94 -11.29 18.39
CA VAL A 140 -13.85 -10.45 19.19
C VAL A 140 -14.33 -11.25 20.39
N THR A 141 -14.27 -10.63 21.57
CA THR A 141 -14.74 -11.22 22.82
C THR A 141 -16.06 -10.60 23.27
N GLU A 142 -16.83 -11.35 24.05
CA GLU A 142 -18.10 -10.88 24.62
C GLU A 142 -17.91 -9.63 25.48
N ASP A 143 -16.82 -9.57 26.25
CA ASP A 143 -16.50 -8.42 27.10
C ASP A 143 -16.23 -7.17 26.28
N GLN A 144 -15.58 -7.30 25.12
CA GLN A 144 -15.38 -6.17 24.21
C GLN A 144 -16.69 -5.67 23.61
N ILE A 145 -17.61 -6.57 23.27
CA ILE A 145 -18.94 -6.21 22.75
C ILE A 145 -19.72 -5.43 23.82
N LYS A 146 -19.80 -5.97 25.05
CA LYS A 146 -20.47 -5.30 26.18
C LYS A 146 -19.84 -3.96 26.49
N ALA A 147 -18.51 -3.89 26.60
CA ALA A 147 -17.81 -2.64 26.88
C ALA A 147 -18.02 -1.59 25.78
N TYR A 148 -18.09 -2.02 24.50
CA TYR A 148 -18.37 -1.10 23.41
C TYR A 148 -19.80 -0.56 23.46
N TYR A 149 -20.80 -1.42 23.71
CA TYR A 149 -22.20 -1.01 23.88
C TYR A 149 -22.35 -0.02 25.04
N GLU A 150 -21.79 -0.36 26.21
CA GLU A 150 -21.87 0.47 27.42
C GLU A 150 -21.22 1.85 27.22
N LYS A 151 -20.08 1.91 26.51
CA LYS A 151 -19.37 3.16 26.21
C LYS A 151 -20.06 4.02 25.16
N ASN A 152 -20.92 3.45 24.32
CA ASN A 152 -21.58 4.13 23.20
C ASN A 152 -23.12 4.03 23.31
N LYS A 153 -23.66 4.02 24.54
CA LYS A 153 -25.12 3.88 24.77
C LYS A 153 -25.94 4.93 24.02
N ASP A 154 -25.41 6.14 23.89
CA ASP A 154 -25.97 7.26 23.13
C ASP A 154 -26.24 6.90 21.64
N LYS A 155 -25.40 6.05 21.04
CA LYS A 155 -25.58 5.59 19.66
C LYS A 155 -26.59 4.45 19.52
N TYR A 156 -26.86 3.74 20.61
CA TYR A 156 -27.66 2.52 20.61
C TYR A 156 -28.91 2.62 21.50
N GLU A 157 -29.34 3.82 21.90
CA GLU A 157 -30.45 4.04 22.85
C GLU A 157 -31.76 3.33 22.46
N LYS A 158 -31.98 3.12 21.16
CA LYS A 158 -33.18 2.47 20.61
C LYS A 158 -33.00 0.99 20.29
N GLN A 159 -31.85 0.41 20.63
CA GLN A 159 -31.48 -0.95 20.31
C GLN A 159 -31.06 -1.70 21.57
N THR A 160 -31.54 -2.92 21.74
CA THR A 160 -30.96 -3.83 22.73
C THR A 160 -29.54 -4.22 22.30
N LEU A 161 -28.73 -4.73 23.25
CA LEU A 161 -27.40 -5.24 22.94
C LEU A 161 -27.44 -6.26 21.79
N GLU A 162 -28.42 -7.18 21.80
CA GLU A 162 -28.54 -8.20 20.77
C GLU A 162 -28.91 -7.62 19.40
N GLN A 163 -29.71 -6.54 19.36
CA GLN A 163 -29.99 -5.83 18.11
C GLN A 163 -28.77 -5.07 17.57
N ALA A 164 -27.96 -4.49 18.46
CA ALA A 164 -26.75 -3.76 18.10
C ALA A 164 -25.53 -4.66 17.86
N ARG A 165 -25.57 -5.92 18.30
CA ARG A 165 -24.44 -6.87 18.31
C ARG A 165 -23.74 -6.98 16.94
N PRO A 166 -24.42 -7.08 15.79
CA PRO A 166 -23.74 -7.18 14.49
C PRO A 166 -22.88 -5.96 14.16
N ASP A 167 -23.41 -4.74 14.31
CA ASP A 167 -22.66 -3.50 14.06
C ASP A 167 -21.49 -3.38 15.05
N ILE A 168 -21.74 -3.60 16.34
CA ILE A 168 -20.71 -3.54 17.37
C ILE A 168 -19.59 -4.55 17.10
N THR A 169 -19.94 -5.76 16.68
CA THR A 169 -18.95 -6.79 16.33
C THR A 169 -18.02 -6.29 15.23
N GLU A 170 -18.55 -5.69 14.17
CA GLU A 170 -17.72 -5.13 13.10
C GLU A 170 -16.83 -3.97 13.59
N LYS A 171 -17.37 -3.07 14.43
CA LYS A 171 -16.57 -1.98 15.03
C LYS A 171 -15.46 -2.50 15.94
N VAL A 172 -15.72 -3.57 16.69
CA VAL A 172 -14.72 -4.19 17.57
C VAL A 172 -13.69 -4.95 16.74
N LYS A 173 -14.08 -5.65 15.66
CA LYS A 173 -13.14 -6.23 14.69
C LYS A 173 -12.19 -5.17 14.12
N ASP A 174 -12.72 -4.05 13.65
CA ASP A 174 -11.93 -2.91 13.16
C ASP A 174 -10.98 -2.36 14.22
N LYS A 175 -11.45 -2.27 15.47
CA LYS A 175 -10.64 -1.79 16.59
C LYS A 175 -9.51 -2.78 16.91
N ASN A 176 -9.81 -4.07 16.98
CA ASN A 176 -8.82 -5.12 17.23
C ASN A 176 -7.77 -5.14 16.10
N ARG A 177 -8.19 -5.08 14.83
CA ARG A 177 -7.26 -5.01 13.69
C ARG A 177 -6.31 -3.81 13.81
N ARG A 178 -6.85 -2.60 13.97
CA ARG A 178 -6.03 -1.38 14.06
C ARG A 178 -5.10 -1.36 15.27
N ALA A 179 -5.54 -1.88 16.40
CA ALA A 179 -4.73 -1.90 17.61
C ALA A 179 -3.58 -2.92 17.56
N ASN A 180 -3.70 -3.97 16.74
CA ASN A 180 -2.76 -5.09 16.74
C ASN A 180 -1.96 -5.25 15.44
N ILE A 181 -2.31 -4.57 14.34
CA ILE A 181 -1.66 -4.76 13.03
C ILE A 181 -0.15 -4.60 13.07
N ASP A 182 0.37 -3.54 13.70
CA ASP A 182 1.80 -3.23 13.71
C ASP A 182 2.58 -4.32 14.48
N LYS A 183 2.13 -4.63 15.70
CA LYS A 183 2.73 -5.69 16.52
C LYS A 183 2.63 -7.06 15.84
N TRP A 184 1.48 -7.37 15.25
CA TRP A 184 1.29 -8.64 14.56
C TRP A 184 2.22 -8.77 13.36
N LEU A 185 2.42 -7.69 12.60
CA LEU A 185 3.36 -7.67 11.49
C LEU A 185 4.81 -7.82 11.98
N GLU A 186 5.19 -7.16 13.08
CA GLU A 186 6.50 -7.36 13.72
C GLU A 186 6.74 -8.82 14.14
N ASP A 187 5.72 -9.46 14.72
CA ASP A 187 5.79 -10.87 15.12
C ASP A 187 5.92 -11.79 13.89
N LEU A 188 5.25 -11.48 12.78
CA LEU A 188 5.44 -12.18 11.51
C LEU A 188 6.84 -11.97 10.93
N HIS A 189 7.38 -10.75 10.98
CA HIS A 189 8.75 -10.47 10.55
C HIS A 189 9.76 -11.35 11.30
N LYS A 190 9.59 -11.50 12.62
CA LYS A 190 10.44 -12.38 13.45
C LYS A 190 10.21 -13.85 13.11
N LYS A 191 8.95 -14.28 13.03
CA LYS A 191 8.56 -15.67 12.75
C LYS A 191 9.15 -16.19 11.44
N TYR A 192 9.14 -15.35 10.40
CA TYR A 192 9.63 -15.70 9.06
C TYR A 192 11.07 -15.22 8.78
N ASN A 193 11.76 -14.71 9.80
CA ASN A 193 13.15 -14.25 9.71
C ASN A 193 13.38 -13.32 8.50
N VAL A 194 12.54 -12.30 8.38
CA VAL A 194 12.57 -11.37 7.24
C VAL A 194 13.89 -10.60 7.25
N GLU A 195 14.64 -10.71 6.16
CA GLU A 195 15.88 -9.98 5.93
C GLU A 195 15.80 -9.23 4.59
N ILE A 196 15.94 -7.90 4.63
CA ILE A 196 16.05 -7.08 3.43
C ILE A 196 17.53 -6.95 3.09
N LEU A 197 17.95 -7.66 2.05
CA LEU A 197 19.36 -7.76 1.65
C LEU A 197 19.92 -6.49 1.01
N ASP A 198 19.04 -5.60 0.53
CA ASP A 198 19.43 -4.33 -0.07
C ASP A 198 19.18 -3.17 0.92
N PRO A 199 20.23 -2.58 1.52
CA PRO A 199 20.09 -1.49 2.47
C PRO A 199 19.36 -0.26 1.91
N ALA A 200 19.38 -0.05 0.58
CA ALA A 200 18.65 1.06 -0.04
C ALA A 200 17.13 0.87 -0.01
N LEU A 201 16.66 -0.34 0.28
CA LEU A 201 15.23 -0.71 0.37
C LEU A 201 14.75 -0.84 1.82
N VAL A 202 15.60 -0.57 2.80
CA VAL A 202 15.19 -0.51 4.21
C VAL A 202 14.55 0.85 4.48
N GLU A 203 13.33 0.85 5.03
CA GLU A 203 12.65 2.08 5.41
C GLU A 203 13.46 2.79 6.51
N LYS A 204 13.96 3.98 6.20
CA LYS A 204 14.70 4.80 7.17
C LYS A 204 13.72 5.29 8.21
N GLU A 205 14.01 5.05 9.49
CA GLU A 205 13.21 5.61 10.58
C GLU A 205 13.08 7.12 10.37
N LYS A 206 11.83 7.60 10.30
CA LYS A 206 11.57 9.05 10.33
C LYS A 206 12.00 9.53 11.71
N LYS A 207 13.18 10.17 11.79
CA LYS A 207 13.55 10.95 12.97
C LYS A 207 12.38 11.90 13.27
N LYS A 208 11.70 11.65 14.39
CA LYS A 208 10.65 12.52 14.91
C LYS A 208 11.22 13.86 15.34
#